data_AF-A0A928KRK2-F1
#
_entry.id   AF-A0A928KRK2-F1
#
_cell.length_a   1.000
_cell.length_b   1.000
_cell.length_c   1.000
_cell.angle_alpha   90.00
_cell.angle_beta   90.00
_cell.angle_gamma   90.00
#
_symmetry.space_group_name_H-M   'P 1'
#
loop_
_entity.id
_entity.type
_entity.pdbx_description
1 polymer ?
#
loop_
_entity_poly.entity_id
_entity_poly.type
_entity_poly.pdbx_seq_one_letter_code
_entity_poly.pdbx_strand_id
1 'polypeptide(L)'
;MITPQENADLPEPVNRHADLQCVHFQGKSWLVARSEIALQQSLQAEGAEVLPTEQRLGSKYPADIRLNALLLNKQMFGKIKELDPALQKACSMAGIHTISVRQGYTNCSAAIISEKAIMTADAGIAQAAERHGIEVLRIGAGNIRLPGYEYGFIGGCCALISESVVAFTGALRFHPDGFRMRRFIEAQKKQVLELTQHPLIDIGGILPVKEEDRS
;
A
#
# COMPACT_ATOMS: atom_id res chain seq x y z
N MET A 1 -1.73 2.08 -17.74
CA MET A 1 -1.50 1.13 -16.63
C MET A 1 -0.05 0.70 -16.69
N ILE A 2 0.70 0.85 -15.60
CA ILE A 2 2.08 0.37 -15.48
C ILE A 2 2.03 -0.86 -14.59
N THR A 3 2.67 -1.95 -15.01
CA THR A 3 2.82 -3.17 -14.20
C THR A 3 4.30 -3.43 -13.99
N PRO A 4 4.77 -3.60 -12.73
CA PRO A 4 6.14 -4.02 -12.49
C PRO A 4 6.45 -5.32 -13.22
N GLN A 5 7.68 -5.46 -13.69
CA GLN A 5 8.16 -6.72 -14.21
C GLN A 5 8.45 -7.67 -13.04
N GLU A 6 8.87 -8.89 -13.37
CA GLU A 6 9.33 -9.83 -12.35
C GLU A 6 10.62 -9.33 -11.69
N ASN A 7 10.58 -9.10 -10.38
CA ASN A 7 11.75 -8.75 -9.60
C ASN A 7 12.36 -10.00 -8.96
N ALA A 8 13.48 -10.47 -9.49
CA ALA A 8 14.16 -11.67 -8.99
C ALA A 8 14.71 -11.55 -7.55
N ASP A 9 14.77 -10.33 -6.99
CA ASP A 9 15.15 -10.13 -5.59
C ASP A 9 14.00 -10.47 -4.63
N LEU A 10 12.76 -10.57 -5.09
CA LEU A 10 11.57 -10.84 -4.26
C LEU A 10 11.08 -12.30 -4.35
N PRO A 11 10.33 -12.79 -3.34
CA PRO A 11 9.72 -14.12 -3.40
C PRO A 11 8.75 -14.24 -4.58
N GLU A 12 8.74 -15.40 -5.24
CA GLU A 12 7.93 -15.65 -6.46
C GLU A 12 6.47 -15.18 -6.35
N PRO A 13 5.73 -15.47 -5.27
CA PRO A 13 4.32 -15.08 -5.23
C PRO A 13 4.05 -13.57 -5.24
N VAL A 14 5.04 -12.75 -4.88
CA VAL A 14 4.91 -11.29 -4.70
C VAL A 14 5.94 -10.52 -5.53
N ASN A 15 6.70 -11.19 -6.40
CA ASN A 15 7.77 -10.56 -7.18
C ASN A 15 7.29 -9.60 -8.28
N ARG A 16 5.98 -9.50 -8.48
CA ARG A 16 5.33 -8.50 -9.35
C ARG A 16 4.51 -7.46 -8.57
N HIS A 17 4.49 -7.54 -7.25
CA HIS A 17 3.73 -6.62 -6.42
C HIS A 17 4.38 -5.23 -6.43
N ALA A 18 3.60 -4.20 -6.79
CA ALA A 18 4.09 -2.83 -6.86
C ALA A 18 4.36 -2.25 -5.47
N ASP A 19 3.51 -2.59 -4.49
CA ASP A 19 3.62 -2.14 -3.09
C ASP A 19 4.87 -2.65 -2.33
N LEU A 20 5.64 -3.56 -2.91
CA LEU A 20 6.98 -3.98 -2.43
C LEU A 20 8.13 -3.35 -3.21
N GLN A 21 7.85 -2.79 -4.39
CA GLN A 21 8.85 -2.35 -5.37
C GLN A 21 8.91 -0.85 -5.55
N CYS A 22 7.84 -0.12 -5.20
CA CYS A 22 7.84 1.32 -5.20
C CYS A 22 6.90 1.91 -4.14
N VAL A 23 7.15 3.16 -3.78
CA VAL A 23 6.30 3.95 -2.91
C VAL A 23 6.22 5.38 -3.44
N HIS A 24 4.99 5.87 -3.58
CA HIS A 24 4.71 7.27 -3.84
C HIS A 24 4.64 8.00 -2.49
N PHE A 25 5.45 9.05 -2.31
CA PHE A 25 5.58 9.68 -0.99
C PHE A 25 5.21 11.16 -0.94
N GLN A 26 5.26 11.87 -2.07
CA GLN A 26 4.78 13.27 -2.15
C GLN A 26 4.73 13.76 -3.60
N GLY A 27 3.59 14.31 -4.06
CA GLY A 27 3.50 15.02 -5.34
C GLY A 27 4.00 14.18 -6.52
N LYS A 28 5.11 14.57 -7.15
CA LYS A 28 5.72 13.79 -8.25
C LYS A 28 6.77 12.79 -7.80
N SER A 29 7.10 12.73 -6.52
CA SER A 29 8.25 12.00 -6.01
C SER A 29 7.90 10.55 -5.65
N TRP A 30 8.68 9.65 -6.22
CA TRP A 30 8.57 8.20 -6.04
C TRP A 30 9.91 7.64 -5.58
N LEU A 31 9.88 6.70 -4.65
CA LEU A 31 11.02 5.86 -4.34
C LEU A 31 10.78 4.48 -4.96
N VAL A 32 11.74 3.99 -5.73
CA VAL A 32 11.61 2.74 -6.50
C VAL A 32 12.80 1.84 -6.22
N ALA A 33 12.58 0.54 -6.13
CA ALA A 33 13.63 -0.45 -5.96
C ALA A 33 14.72 -0.26 -7.01
N ARG A 34 15.98 -0.17 -6.57
CA ARG A 34 17.11 0.10 -7.45
C ARG A 34 17.33 -0.95 -8.54
N SER A 35 16.81 -2.17 -8.37
CA SER A 35 16.81 -3.22 -9.40
C SER A 35 15.75 -3.02 -10.49
N GLU A 36 14.71 -2.23 -10.23
CA GLU A 36 13.57 -2.01 -11.13
C GLU A 36 13.78 -0.90 -12.16
N ILE A 37 14.78 -1.05 -13.03
CA ILE A 37 15.13 -0.02 -14.03
C ILE A 37 13.97 0.31 -14.97
N ALA A 38 13.22 -0.70 -15.42
CA ALA A 38 12.09 -0.50 -16.34
C ALA A 38 10.93 0.26 -15.68
N LEU A 39 10.64 -0.01 -14.40
CA LEU A 39 9.62 0.71 -13.65
C LEU A 39 10.03 2.16 -13.40
N GLN A 40 11.30 2.39 -13.05
CA GLN A 40 11.87 3.74 -12.89
C GLN A 40 11.68 4.56 -14.17
N GLN A 41 12.05 4.01 -15.33
CA GLN A 41 11.90 4.67 -16.63
C GLN A 41 10.44 4.92 -16.99
N SER A 42 9.55 3.94 -16.73
CA SER A 42 8.12 4.08 -17.02
C SER A 42 7.48 5.19 -16.19
N LEU A 43 7.82 5.30 -14.90
CA LEU A 43 7.36 6.39 -14.03
C LEU A 43 7.93 7.74 -14.46
N GLN A 44 9.23 7.80 -14.80
CA GLN A 44 9.86 9.03 -15.30
C GLN A 44 9.22 9.52 -16.61
N ALA A 45 8.84 8.62 -17.51
CA ALA A 45 8.13 8.96 -18.74
C ALA A 45 6.74 9.57 -18.48
N GLU A 46 6.12 9.23 -17.34
CA GLU A 46 4.88 9.85 -16.87
C GLU A 46 5.09 11.16 -16.09
N GLY A 47 6.35 11.61 -15.95
CA GLY A 47 6.72 12.87 -15.29
C GLY A 47 7.04 12.74 -13.80
N ALA A 48 7.25 11.52 -13.29
CA ALA A 48 7.66 11.30 -11.91
C ALA A 48 9.13 11.63 -11.65
N GLU A 49 9.40 12.17 -10.47
CA GLU A 49 10.75 12.29 -9.89
C GLU A 49 11.09 11.00 -9.14
N VAL A 50 11.88 10.15 -9.77
CA VAL A 50 12.21 8.83 -9.23
C VAL A 50 13.53 8.85 -8.48
N LEU A 51 13.48 8.46 -7.21
CA LEU A 51 14.63 8.15 -6.37
C LEU A 51 14.80 6.62 -6.30
N PRO A 52 15.99 6.07 -6.56
CA PRO A 52 16.24 4.65 -6.34
C PRO A 52 16.48 4.36 -4.84
N THR A 53 16.16 3.16 -4.38
CA THR A 53 16.51 2.69 -3.04
C THR A 53 18.03 2.67 -2.80
N GLU A 54 18.46 2.92 -1.57
CA GLU A 54 19.88 2.76 -1.19
C GLU A 54 20.25 1.27 -1.08
N GLN A 55 19.35 0.49 -0.50
CA GLN A 55 19.51 -0.95 -0.31
C GLN A 55 18.82 -1.74 -1.43
N ARG A 56 19.30 -2.97 -1.64
CA ARG A 56 18.57 -3.93 -2.49
C ARG A 56 17.44 -4.57 -1.68
N LEU A 57 16.39 -4.94 -2.39
CA LEU A 57 15.40 -5.89 -1.87
C LEU A 57 16.07 -7.27 -1.70
N GLY A 58 15.39 -8.18 -1.02
CA GLY A 58 15.85 -9.57 -0.90
C GLY A 58 14.70 -10.51 -0.60
N SER A 59 14.87 -11.79 -0.98
CA SER A 59 13.79 -12.77 -1.02
C SER A 59 13.43 -13.36 0.34
N LYS A 60 13.97 -12.79 1.41
CA LYS A 60 13.76 -13.24 2.79
C LYS A 60 13.46 -12.05 3.67
N TYR A 61 12.46 -12.20 4.53
CA TYR A 61 12.15 -11.25 5.57
C TYR A 61 13.37 -10.95 6.46
N PRO A 62 13.67 -9.67 6.78
CA PRO A 62 12.92 -8.45 6.43
C PRO A 62 13.43 -7.72 5.18
N ALA A 63 14.24 -8.34 4.33
CA ALA A 63 14.81 -7.67 3.16
C ALA A 63 13.80 -7.42 2.03
N ASP A 64 12.65 -8.06 2.04
CA ASP A 64 11.56 -7.88 1.07
C ASP A 64 10.63 -6.70 1.41
N ILE A 65 10.67 -6.18 2.64
CA ILE A 65 9.76 -5.13 3.11
C ILE A 65 10.36 -3.72 3.12
N ARG A 66 11.53 -3.49 2.49
CA ARG A 66 12.28 -2.21 2.61
C ARG A 66 11.47 -0.98 2.20
N LEU A 67 10.48 -1.15 1.32
CA LEU A 67 9.61 -0.10 0.82
C LEU A 67 8.20 -0.13 1.43
N ASN A 68 7.86 -1.13 2.24
CA ASN A 68 6.49 -1.39 2.66
C ASN A 68 6.07 -0.58 3.89
N ALA A 69 5.95 0.74 3.69
CA ALA A 69 5.47 1.70 4.67
C ALA A 69 4.12 2.28 4.24
N LEU A 70 3.20 2.42 5.20
CA LEU A 70 1.93 3.09 4.97
C LEU A 70 2.12 4.59 5.14
N LEU A 71 1.92 5.36 4.08
CA LEU A 71 1.98 6.82 4.09
C LEU A 71 0.57 7.40 4.09
N LEU A 72 0.24 8.18 5.11
CA LEU A 72 -1.08 8.77 5.27
C LEU A 72 -1.01 10.06 6.08
N ASN A 73 -1.56 11.17 5.56
CA ASN A 73 -1.73 12.43 6.29
C ASN A 73 -0.46 12.87 7.05
N LYS A 74 0.64 13.00 6.30
CA LYS A 74 1.99 13.32 6.80
C LYS A 74 2.50 12.39 7.90
N GLN A 75 2.07 11.13 7.89
CA GLN A 75 2.55 10.09 8.79
C GLN A 75 3.05 8.90 7.99
N MET A 76 4.17 8.32 8.41
CA MET A 76 4.71 7.07 7.88
C MET A 76 4.65 5.99 8.95
N PHE A 77 3.76 5.02 8.78
CA PHE A 77 3.71 3.84 9.62
C PHE A 77 4.61 2.77 9.00
N GLY A 78 5.46 2.14 9.80
CA GLY A 78 6.25 1.01 9.32
C GLY A 78 7.13 0.38 10.39
N LYS A 79 7.76 -0.74 10.04
CA LYS A 79 8.86 -1.31 10.83
C LYS A 79 10.13 -0.51 10.55
N ILE A 80 10.21 0.70 11.11
CA ILE A 80 11.14 1.78 10.70
C ILE A 80 12.60 1.32 10.52
N LYS A 81 13.11 0.49 11.44
CA LYS A 81 14.49 -0.02 11.36
C LYS A 81 14.79 -0.86 10.13
N GLU A 82 13.74 -1.41 9.50
CA GLU A 82 13.84 -2.24 8.32
C GLU A 82 13.52 -1.48 7.02
N LEU A 83 13.04 -0.24 7.08
CA LEU A 83 12.75 0.54 5.88
C LEU A 83 14.05 1.04 5.23
N ASP A 84 14.02 1.23 3.92
CA ASP A 84 15.16 1.76 3.17
C ASP A 84 15.58 3.14 3.72
N PRO A 85 16.88 3.41 3.91
CA PRO A 85 17.35 4.70 4.40
C PRO A 85 16.92 5.88 3.52
N ALA A 86 16.81 5.70 2.19
CA ALA A 86 16.36 6.75 1.29
C ALA A 86 14.90 7.13 1.58
N LEU A 87 14.04 6.16 1.91
CA LEU A 87 12.65 6.41 2.28
C LEU A 87 12.57 7.23 3.57
N GLN A 88 13.34 6.84 4.58
CA GLN A 88 13.37 7.53 5.87
C GLN A 88 13.86 8.98 5.72
N LYS A 89 14.91 9.20 4.92
CA LYS A 89 15.46 10.52 4.64
C LYS A 89 14.46 11.39 3.86
N ALA A 90 13.85 10.84 2.79
CA ALA A 90 12.86 11.54 1.99
C ALA A 90 11.65 11.97 2.84
N CYS A 91 11.11 11.06 3.65
CA CYS A 91 10.02 11.36 4.58
C CYS A 91 10.40 12.43 5.60
N SER A 92 11.61 12.34 6.18
CA SER A 92 12.10 13.35 7.12
C SER A 92 12.22 14.73 6.47
N MET A 93 12.73 14.83 5.25
CA MET A 93 12.86 16.09 4.51
C MET A 93 11.48 16.67 4.13
N ALA A 94 10.50 15.82 3.87
CA ALA A 94 9.12 16.19 3.59
C ALA A 94 8.30 16.56 4.85
N GLY A 95 8.89 16.46 6.05
CA GLY A 95 8.18 16.70 7.32
C GLY A 95 7.13 15.63 7.65
N ILE A 96 7.31 14.41 7.15
CA ILE A 96 6.44 13.25 7.44
C ILE A 96 6.88 12.63 8.77
N HIS A 97 5.94 12.54 9.71
CA HIS A 97 6.18 11.99 11.05
C HIS A 97 6.22 10.46 11.02
N THR A 98 7.24 9.85 11.62
CA THR A 98 7.41 8.39 11.60
C THR A 98 6.73 7.73 12.81
N ILE A 99 6.02 6.63 12.57
CA ILE A 99 5.28 5.87 13.57
C ILE A 99 5.70 4.41 13.46
N SER A 100 6.34 3.91 14.51
CA SER A 100 6.85 2.54 14.53
C SER A 100 5.74 1.54 14.80
N VAL A 101 5.62 0.54 13.92
CA VAL A 101 4.78 -0.64 14.10
C VAL A 101 5.61 -1.90 13.93
N ARG A 102 5.14 -3.03 14.49
CA ARG A 102 5.86 -4.32 14.39
C ARG A 102 5.63 -5.02 13.04
N GLN A 103 4.47 -4.79 12.43
CA GLN A 103 4.10 -5.35 11.14
C GLN A 103 5.09 -4.89 10.07
N GLY A 104 5.67 -5.83 9.33
CA GLY A 104 6.64 -5.53 8.28
C GLY A 104 5.98 -5.13 6.97
N TYR A 105 4.90 -5.82 6.62
CA TYR A 105 4.08 -5.53 5.44
C TYR A 105 3.03 -4.46 5.78
N THR A 106 3.48 -3.30 6.29
CA THR A 106 2.56 -2.28 6.84
C THR A 106 1.62 -1.71 5.79
N ASN A 107 2.13 -1.39 4.60
CA ASN A 107 1.31 -0.88 3.50
C ASN A 107 0.34 -1.95 2.98
N CYS A 108 0.82 -3.18 2.75
CA CYS A 108 -0.06 -4.26 2.30
C CYS A 108 -1.18 -4.53 3.30
N SER A 109 -0.87 -4.47 4.60
CA SER A 109 -1.80 -4.79 5.69
C SER A 109 -2.88 -3.74 5.94
N ALA A 110 -2.83 -2.57 5.31
CA ALA A 110 -3.75 -1.47 5.56
C ALA A 110 -4.29 -0.86 4.26
N ALA A 111 -5.60 -0.70 4.17
CA ALA A 111 -6.25 -0.02 3.06
C ALA A 111 -6.56 1.43 3.45
N ILE A 112 -6.03 2.39 2.69
CA ILE A 112 -6.38 3.81 2.84
C ILE A 112 -7.77 4.03 2.28
N ILE A 113 -8.66 4.57 3.13
CA ILE A 113 -10.02 4.94 2.74
C ILE A 113 -10.12 6.44 2.55
N SER A 114 -9.48 7.23 3.41
CA SER A 114 -9.38 8.69 3.28
C SER A 114 -8.10 9.15 3.99
N GLU A 115 -7.76 10.44 3.90
CA GLU A 115 -6.63 11.02 4.66
C GLU A 115 -6.69 10.74 6.18
N LYS A 116 -7.88 10.43 6.72
CA LYS A 116 -8.08 10.19 8.15
C LYS A 116 -8.72 8.84 8.45
N ALA A 117 -8.80 7.92 7.50
CA ALA A 117 -9.46 6.63 7.70
C ALA A 117 -8.74 5.48 7.01
N ILE A 118 -8.55 4.37 7.71
CA ILE A 118 -8.01 3.13 7.17
C ILE A 118 -8.85 1.91 7.54
N MET A 119 -8.68 0.81 6.81
CA MET A 119 -9.12 -0.52 7.23
C MET A 119 -7.92 -1.44 7.40
N THR A 120 -7.90 -2.27 8.44
CA THR A 120 -6.81 -3.23 8.65
C THR A 120 -7.24 -4.41 9.52
N ALA A 121 -6.65 -5.57 9.25
CA ALA A 121 -6.73 -6.74 10.14
C ALA A 121 -5.62 -6.74 11.20
N ASP A 122 -4.57 -5.92 11.03
CA ASP A 122 -3.44 -5.89 11.95
C ASP A 122 -3.75 -5.02 13.17
N ALA A 123 -3.79 -5.65 14.34
CA ALA A 123 -4.13 -4.96 15.58
C ALA A 123 -3.09 -3.89 15.98
N GLY A 124 -1.82 -4.08 15.62
CA GLY A 124 -0.72 -3.16 15.92
C GLY A 124 -0.79 -1.89 15.07
N ILE A 125 -1.06 -2.04 13.77
CA ILE A 125 -1.33 -0.91 12.86
C ILE A 125 -2.57 -0.17 13.33
N ALA A 126 -3.68 -0.87 13.58
CA ALA A 126 -4.92 -0.24 14.03
C ALA A 126 -4.72 0.58 15.32
N GLN A 127 -4.04 0.02 16.32
CA GLN A 127 -3.79 0.72 17.57
C GLN A 127 -2.86 1.93 17.39
N ALA A 128 -1.85 1.83 16.52
CA ALA A 128 -0.99 2.97 16.20
C ALA A 128 -1.79 4.07 15.48
N ALA A 129 -2.53 3.73 14.44
CA ALA A 129 -3.35 4.67 13.68
C ALA A 129 -4.37 5.41 14.57
N GLU A 130 -5.12 4.70 15.41
CA GLU A 130 -6.08 5.29 16.35
C GLU A 130 -5.43 6.28 17.32
N ARG A 131 -4.27 5.94 17.89
CA ARG A 131 -3.51 6.85 18.78
C ARG A 131 -3.06 8.14 18.09
N HIS A 132 -2.91 8.10 16.77
CA HIS A 132 -2.48 9.24 15.96
C HIS A 132 -3.64 9.87 15.17
N GLY A 133 -4.88 9.68 15.65
CA GLY A 133 -6.05 10.40 15.15
C GLY A 133 -6.59 9.91 13.81
N ILE A 134 -6.25 8.68 13.41
CA ILE A 134 -6.80 8.02 12.24
C ILE A 134 -7.97 7.12 12.67
N GLU A 135 -9.10 7.26 11.99
CA GLU A 135 -10.25 6.38 12.14
C GLU A 135 -9.94 5.00 11.55
N VAL A 136 -10.28 3.92 12.26
CA VAL A 136 -9.93 2.56 11.83
C VAL A 136 -11.14 1.64 11.84
N LEU A 137 -11.41 1.01 10.69
CA LEU A 137 -12.20 -0.22 10.67
C LEU A 137 -11.28 -1.43 10.89
N ARG A 138 -11.42 -2.07 12.04
CA ARG A 138 -10.81 -3.37 12.33
C ARG A 138 -11.63 -4.49 11.67
N ILE A 139 -10.98 -5.24 10.79
CA ILE A 139 -11.55 -6.39 10.06
C ILE A 139 -10.87 -7.70 10.50
N GLY A 140 -11.47 -8.84 10.19
CA GLY A 140 -10.83 -10.15 10.31
C GLY A 140 -9.74 -10.36 9.25
N ALA A 141 -8.75 -11.19 9.58
CA ALA A 141 -7.76 -11.67 8.61
C ALA A 141 -8.35 -12.79 7.72
N GLY A 142 -7.67 -13.10 6.62
CA GLY A 142 -8.09 -14.15 5.68
C GLY A 142 -9.04 -13.65 4.59
N ASN A 143 -9.62 -14.60 3.85
CA ASN A 143 -10.64 -14.35 2.79
C ASN A 143 -10.18 -13.43 1.64
N ILE A 144 -8.87 -13.21 1.52
CA ILE A 144 -8.21 -12.55 0.40
C ILE A 144 -7.23 -13.56 -0.18
N ARG A 145 -7.37 -13.88 -1.45
CA ARG A 145 -6.52 -14.90 -2.10
C ARG A 145 -5.16 -14.30 -2.43
N LEU A 146 -4.11 -15.03 -2.08
CA LEU A 146 -2.76 -14.79 -2.55
C LEU A 146 -2.10 -16.17 -2.76
N PRO A 147 -2.00 -16.66 -4.01
CA PRO A 147 -1.38 -17.95 -4.29
C PRO A 147 0.03 -18.03 -3.66
N GLY A 148 0.38 -19.14 -3.02
CA GLY A 148 1.66 -19.29 -2.32
C GLY A 148 1.65 -18.89 -0.84
N TYR A 149 0.58 -18.25 -0.37
CA TYR A 149 0.36 -17.90 1.05
C TYR A 149 -1.02 -18.37 1.53
N GLU A 150 -1.23 -18.37 2.85
CA GLU A 150 -2.53 -18.72 3.45
C GLU A 150 -3.62 -17.72 3.06
N TYR A 151 -3.27 -16.43 3.04
CA TYR A 151 -4.12 -15.33 2.59
C TYR A 151 -3.27 -14.10 2.22
N GLY A 152 -3.86 -13.20 1.43
CA GLY A 152 -3.30 -11.89 1.10
C GLY A 152 -3.80 -10.77 2.02
N PHE A 153 -3.36 -9.55 1.79
CA PHE A 153 -3.68 -8.40 2.62
C PHE A 153 -4.67 -7.42 1.98
N ILE A 154 -5.36 -6.65 2.83
CA ILE A 154 -6.43 -5.73 2.40
C ILE A 154 -5.90 -4.59 1.51
N GLY A 155 -4.75 -4.00 1.83
CA GLY A 155 -4.11 -2.95 1.02
C GLY A 155 -3.58 -3.47 -0.31
N GLY A 156 -3.25 -4.76 -0.39
CA GLY A 156 -2.84 -5.40 -1.63
C GLY A 156 -4.00 -5.71 -2.61
N CYS A 157 -5.24 -5.69 -2.12
CA CYS A 157 -6.43 -6.03 -2.91
C CYS A 157 -7.38 -4.84 -3.17
N CYS A 158 -7.07 -3.64 -2.69
CA CYS A 158 -7.88 -2.46 -2.91
C CYS A 158 -7.06 -1.17 -2.90
N ALA A 159 -7.64 -0.09 -3.43
CA ALA A 159 -7.05 1.23 -3.34
C ALA A 159 -8.10 2.34 -3.47
N LEU A 160 -7.79 3.49 -2.89
CA LEU A 160 -8.45 4.76 -3.19
C LEU A 160 -7.94 5.26 -4.55
N ILE A 161 -8.73 5.08 -5.61
CA ILE A 161 -8.32 5.39 -6.99
C ILE A 161 -8.76 6.79 -7.45
N SER A 162 -9.60 7.46 -6.66
CA SER A 162 -9.97 8.86 -6.80
C SER A 162 -10.41 9.39 -5.44
N GLU A 163 -10.67 10.70 -5.33
CA GLU A 163 -11.21 11.30 -4.10
C GLU A 163 -12.49 10.64 -3.60
N SER A 164 -13.26 9.96 -4.46
CA SER A 164 -14.58 9.41 -4.12
C SER A 164 -14.73 7.91 -4.39
N VAL A 165 -13.73 7.20 -4.92
CA VAL A 165 -13.88 5.79 -5.31
C VAL A 165 -12.79 4.92 -4.69
N VAL A 166 -13.21 3.92 -3.92
CA VAL A 166 -12.37 2.82 -3.43
C VAL A 166 -12.63 1.59 -4.30
N ALA A 167 -11.62 1.14 -5.05
CA ALA A 167 -11.70 -0.03 -5.90
C ALA A 167 -11.18 -1.28 -5.19
N PHE A 168 -11.86 -2.41 -5.36
CA PHE A 168 -11.47 -3.74 -4.89
C PHE A 168 -11.28 -4.68 -6.07
N THR A 169 -10.28 -5.55 -6.01
CA THR A 169 -10.02 -6.55 -7.07
C THR A 169 -11.15 -7.56 -7.27
N GLY A 170 -12.01 -7.74 -6.26
CA GLY A 170 -13.15 -8.65 -6.29
C GLY A 170 -14.34 -8.13 -5.49
N ALA A 171 -15.33 -9.00 -5.29
CA ALA A 171 -16.59 -8.65 -4.64
C ALA A 171 -16.52 -8.82 -3.11
N LEU A 172 -16.94 -7.81 -2.37
CA LEU A 172 -16.90 -7.78 -0.91
C LEU A 172 -17.78 -8.86 -0.26
N ARG A 173 -18.80 -9.37 -0.98
CA ARG A 173 -19.67 -10.47 -0.50
C ARG A 173 -18.91 -11.74 -0.10
N PHE A 174 -17.68 -11.93 -0.59
CA PHE A 174 -16.84 -13.09 -0.25
C PHE A 174 -16.02 -12.91 1.02
N HIS A 175 -15.98 -11.68 1.58
CA HIS A 175 -15.30 -11.41 2.84
C HIS A 175 -16.35 -11.31 3.97
N PRO A 176 -16.16 -11.96 5.13
CA PRO A 176 -17.12 -11.91 6.25
C PRO A 176 -17.44 -10.47 6.70
N ASP A 177 -16.44 -9.59 6.70
CA ASP A 177 -16.63 -8.16 7.01
C ASP A 177 -17.04 -7.29 5.82
N GLY A 178 -17.35 -7.85 4.65
CA GLY A 178 -17.60 -7.08 3.42
C GLY A 178 -18.71 -6.04 3.56
N PHE A 179 -19.77 -6.35 4.31
CA PHE A 179 -20.83 -5.38 4.62
C PHE A 179 -20.31 -4.21 5.49
N ARG A 180 -19.49 -4.50 6.51
CA ARG A 180 -18.88 -3.49 7.38
C ARG A 180 -17.89 -2.61 6.62
N MET A 181 -17.07 -3.20 5.75
CA MET A 181 -16.16 -2.49 4.85
C MET A 181 -16.91 -1.49 3.98
N ARG A 182 -17.97 -1.94 3.30
CA ARG A 182 -18.81 -1.09 2.45
C ARG A 182 -19.41 0.09 3.23
N ARG A 183 -20.01 -0.18 4.39
CA ARG A 183 -20.61 0.86 5.26
C ARG A 183 -19.57 1.86 5.75
N PHE A 184 -18.37 1.41 6.10
CA PHE A 184 -17.28 2.29 6.52
C PHE A 184 -16.84 3.22 5.39
N ILE A 185 -16.69 2.71 4.17
CA ILE A 185 -16.33 3.51 2.99
C ILE A 185 -17.43 4.55 2.67
N GLU A 186 -18.69 4.14 2.72
CA GLU A 186 -19.83 5.04 2.46
C GLU A 186 -19.97 6.12 3.54
N ALA A 187 -19.66 5.82 4.80
CA ALA A 187 -19.62 6.81 5.88
C ALA A 187 -18.56 7.90 5.64
N GLN A 188 -17.46 7.55 4.93
CA GLN A 188 -16.44 8.49 4.46
C GLN A 188 -16.86 9.25 3.18
N LYS A 189 -18.12 9.14 2.76
CA LYS A 189 -18.70 9.73 1.53
C LYS A 189 -18.03 9.22 0.25
N LYS A 190 -17.63 7.95 0.23
CA LYS A 190 -16.99 7.30 -0.92
C LYS A 190 -17.83 6.16 -1.46
N GLN A 191 -17.58 5.81 -2.70
CA GLN A 191 -18.21 4.71 -3.42
C GLN A 191 -17.26 3.51 -3.46
N VAL A 192 -17.86 2.33 -3.47
CA VAL A 192 -17.13 1.07 -3.65
C VAL A 192 -17.26 0.62 -5.11
N LEU A 193 -16.13 0.38 -5.76
CA LEU A 193 -16.04 -0.24 -7.08
C LEU A 193 -15.48 -1.66 -6.94
N GLU A 194 -16.26 -2.68 -7.29
CA GLU A 194 -15.79 -4.07 -7.33
C GLU A 194 -15.39 -4.40 -8.76
N LEU A 195 -14.09 -4.58 -9.01
CA LEU A 195 -13.53 -4.77 -10.36
C LEU A 195 -13.94 -6.11 -10.99
N THR A 196 -14.24 -7.11 -10.16
CA THR A 196 -14.70 -8.43 -10.60
C THR A 196 -15.80 -8.98 -9.67
N GLN A 197 -16.49 -10.02 -10.13
CA GLN A 197 -17.50 -10.75 -9.36
C GLN A 197 -16.91 -11.98 -8.62
N HIS A 198 -15.58 -12.06 -8.51
CA HIS A 198 -14.85 -13.15 -7.87
C HIS A 198 -14.39 -12.77 -6.44
N PRO A 199 -13.86 -13.73 -5.64
CA PRO A 199 -13.24 -13.40 -4.36
C PRO A 199 -12.12 -12.37 -4.50
N LEU A 200 -11.86 -11.62 -3.43
CA LEU A 200 -10.75 -10.67 -3.36
C LEU A 200 -9.41 -11.39 -3.64
N ILE A 201 -8.55 -10.74 -4.42
CA ILE A 201 -7.20 -11.21 -4.73
C ILE A 201 -6.23 -10.08 -4.38
N ASP A 202 -5.20 -10.40 -3.62
CA ASP A 202 -4.07 -9.51 -3.41
C ASP A 202 -3.19 -9.53 -4.67
N ILE A 203 -3.02 -8.36 -5.27
CA ILE A 203 -2.25 -8.14 -6.51
C ILE A 203 -1.04 -7.24 -6.28
N GLY A 204 -0.72 -6.92 -5.03
CA GLY A 204 0.35 -5.96 -4.69
C GLY A 204 -0.06 -4.50 -4.80
N GLY A 205 -1.35 -4.22 -4.59
CA GLY A 205 -1.92 -2.88 -4.54
C GLY A 205 -2.23 -2.27 -5.91
N ILE A 206 -2.97 -1.17 -5.88
CA ILE A 206 -3.25 -0.33 -7.05
C ILE A 206 -2.77 1.08 -6.70
N LEU A 207 -1.80 1.61 -7.42
CA LEU A 207 -1.19 2.90 -7.12
C LEU A 207 -1.57 3.93 -8.21
N PRO A 208 -2.23 5.04 -7.86
CA PRO A 208 -2.42 6.16 -8.78
C PRO A 208 -1.06 6.70 -9.25
N VAL A 209 -0.86 6.80 -10.57
CA VAL A 209 0.43 7.26 -11.15
C VAL A 209 0.51 8.80 -11.21
N LYS A 210 -0.65 9.47 -11.27
CA LYS A 210 -0.77 10.92 -11.37
C LYS A 210 -1.89 11.41 -10.46
N GLU A 211 -1.65 12.57 -9.86
CA GLU A 211 -2.66 13.39 -9.20
C GLU A 211 -2.90 14.60 -10.11
N GLU A 212 -4.16 14.83 -10.51
CA GLU A 212 -4.52 16.08 -11.21
C GLU A 212 -4.87 17.12 -10.15
N ASP A 213 -4.03 18.15 -10.00
CA ASP A 213 -4.37 19.31 -9.20
C ASP A 213 -5.56 20.01 -9.85
N ARG A 214 -6.73 19.97 -9.19
CA ARG A 214 -7.84 20.84 -9.54
C ARG A 214 -7.52 22.24 -9.01
N SER A 215 -6.88 23.04 -9.86
CA SER A 215 -6.77 24.49 -9.68
C SER A 215 -8.09 25.19 -9.96
#